data_AF-A0A946FJ59-F1
#
_entry.id   AF-A0A946FJ59-F1
#
_cell.length_a   1.000
_cell.length_b   1.000
_cell.length_c   1.000
_cell.angle_alpha   90.00
_cell.angle_beta   90.00
_cell.angle_gamma   90.00
#
_symmetry.space_group_name_H-M   'P 1'
#
loop_
_entity.id
_entity.type
_entity.pdbx_description
1 polymer ?
#
loop_
_entity_poly.entity_id
_entity_poly.type
_entity_poly.pdbx_seq_one_letter_code
_entity_poly.pdbx_strand_id
1 'polypeptide(L)'
;MFLKKDGSGIVVEAIDASNWEDLKREAEAKEMTCQSLSIENFYPDYRGYRYFDLRNPMTRESFSIDYILHAWETDKKHQEGHEGTEEWFIH
;
A
#
# COMPACT_ATOMS: atom_id res chain seq x y z
N MET A 1 -4.54 5.80 -7.37
CA MET A 1 -4.82 6.30 -6.01
C MET A 1 -3.69 5.88 -5.08
N PHE A 2 -3.48 6.64 -4.01
CA PHE A 2 -2.58 6.27 -2.92
C PHE A 2 -3.40 5.84 -1.71
N LEU A 3 -3.14 4.65 -1.21
CA LEU A 3 -3.72 4.13 0.03
C LEU A 3 -2.66 4.13 1.10
N LYS A 4 -2.93 4.74 2.25
CA LYS A 4 -1.97 4.84 3.35
C LYS A 4 -2.58 4.51 4.71
N LYS A 5 -1.78 3.90 5.58
CA LYS A 5 -2.07 3.68 7.01
C LYS A 5 -0.77 3.65 7.78
N ASP A 6 -0.72 4.30 8.95
CA ASP A 6 0.40 4.26 9.89
C ASP A 6 1.79 4.50 9.28
N GLY A 7 1.90 5.49 8.38
CA GLY A 7 3.15 5.84 7.71
C GLY A 7 3.54 4.92 6.54
N SER A 8 2.83 3.81 6.35
CA SER A 8 2.98 2.92 5.19
C SER A 8 1.98 3.28 4.09
N GLY A 9 2.33 2.96 2.84
CA GLY A 9 1.48 3.27 1.70
C GLY A 9 1.69 2.39 0.48
N ILE A 10 0.69 2.34 -0.38
CA ILE A 10 0.73 1.70 -1.70
C ILE A 10 0.07 2.59 -2.74
N VAL A 11 0.51 2.45 -3.98
CA VAL A 11 -0.13 3.06 -5.14
C VAL A 11 -0.92 1.99 -5.87
N VAL A 12 -2.19 2.30 -6.18
CA VAL A 12 -3.09 1.39 -6.88
C VAL A 12 -3.69 2.08 -8.09
N GLU A 13 -3.64 1.45 -9.26
CA GLU A 13 -4.34 1.90 -10.46
C GLU A 13 -5.61 1.04 -10.67
N ALA A 14 -6.79 1.67 -10.56
CA ALA A 14 -8.08 1.00 -10.70
C ALA A 14 -8.52 0.91 -12.17
N ILE A 15 -9.43 -0.02 -12.47
CA ILE A 15 -9.96 -0.26 -13.82
C ILE A 15 -10.77 0.93 -14.33
N ASP A 16 -11.68 1.40 -13.48
CA ASP A 16 -12.64 2.46 -13.78
C ASP A 16 -13.06 3.17 -12.48
N ALA A 17 -13.93 4.16 -12.62
CA ALA A 17 -14.43 4.94 -11.48
C ALA A 17 -15.24 4.11 -10.48
N SER A 18 -15.95 3.06 -10.90
CA SER A 18 -16.73 2.20 -9.99
C SER A 18 -15.80 1.39 -9.09
N ASN A 19 -14.81 0.72 -9.71
CA ASN A 19 -13.79 -0.03 -8.98
C ASN A 19 -13.00 0.88 -8.03
N TRP A 20 -12.79 2.14 -8.43
CA TRP A 20 -12.14 3.14 -7.59
C TRP A 20 -12.96 3.44 -6.33
N GLU A 21 -14.27 3.66 -6.44
CA GLU A 21 -15.14 3.94 -5.28
C GLU A 21 -15.31 2.73 -4.37
N ASP A 22 -15.44 1.53 -4.95
CA ASP A 22 -15.53 0.30 -4.17
C ASP A 22 -14.25 0.05 -3.36
N LEU A 23 -13.08 0.21 -3.99
CA LEU A 23 -11.79 0.07 -3.32
C LEU A 23 -11.59 1.14 -2.24
N LYS A 24 -11.99 2.38 -2.52
CA LYS A 24 -11.93 3.46 -1.54
C LYS A 24 -12.78 3.14 -0.32
N ARG A 25 -14.03 2.70 -0.51
CA ARG A 25 -14.94 2.33 0.58
C ARG A 25 -14.37 1.18 1.42
N GLU A 26 -13.79 0.18 0.77
CA GLU A 26 -13.13 -0.93 1.47
C GLU A 26 -11.93 -0.45 2.29
N ALA A 27 -11.07 0.38 1.70
CA ALA A 27 -9.89 0.93 2.35
C ALA A 27 -10.26 1.83 3.55
N GLU A 28 -11.25 2.70 3.40
CA GLU A 28 -11.75 3.58 4.47
C GLU A 28 -12.39 2.78 5.61
N ALA A 29 -13.12 1.70 5.30
CA ALA A 29 -13.66 0.78 6.31
C ALA A 29 -12.56 0.09 7.14
N LYS A 30 -11.33 0.04 6.62
CA LYS A 30 -10.13 -0.50 7.28
C LYS A 30 -9.21 0.61 7.81
N GLU A 31 -9.73 1.84 7.90
CA GLU A 31 -9.06 3.04 8.41
C GLU A 31 -7.86 3.51 7.57
N MET A 32 -7.78 3.10 6.30
CA MET A 32 -6.81 3.65 5.38
C MET A 32 -7.28 5.02 4.87
N THR A 33 -6.35 5.94 4.66
CA THR A 33 -6.63 7.18 3.95
C THR A 33 -6.43 6.97 2.45
N CYS A 34 -7.40 7.42 1.65
CA CYS A 34 -7.32 7.40 0.19
C CYS A 34 -6.99 8.79 -0.36
N GLN A 35 -6.01 8.88 -1.26
CA GLN A 35 -5.69 10.12 -1.98
C GLN A 35 -5.72 9.87 -3.49
N SER A 36 -6.35 10.78 -4.24
CA SER A 36 -6.24 10.77 -5.70
C SER A 36 -4.82 11.14 -6.12
N LEU A 37 -4.33 10.50 -7.17
CA LEU A 37 -3.01 10.75 -7.73
C LEU A 37 -3.15 11.12 -9.19
N SER A 38 -2.43 12.16 -9.61
CA SER A 38 -2.14 12.42 -11.01
C SER A 38 -0.71 11.94 -11.32
N ILE A 39 -0.38 11.82 -12.61
CA ILE A 39 0.94 11.35 -13.03
C ILE A 39 2.05 12.34 -12.66
N GLU A 40 1.72 13.63 -12.58
CA GLU A 40 2.62 14.71 -12.20
C GLU A 40 3.06 14.58 -10.73
N ASN A 41 2.17 14.12 -9.86
CA ASN A 41 2.45 13.95 -8.43
C ASN A 41 3.09 12.59 -8.13
N PHE A 42 2.85 11.58 -8.96
CA PHE A 42 3.41 10.24 -8.75
C PHE A 42 4.94 10.22 -8.69
N TYR A 43 5.59 10.88 -9.64
CA TYR A 43 7.05 10.88 -9.79
C TYR A 43 7.82 11.49 -8.62
N PRO A 44 7.48 12.70 -8.12
CA PRO A 44 8.20 13.31 -7.00
C PRO A 44 7.81 12.72 -5.64
N ASP A 45 6.53 12.40 -5.43
CA ASP A 45 6.01 12.23 -4.07
C ASP A 45 5.77 10.75 -3.68
N TYR A 46 5.51 9.89 -4.67
CA TYR A 46 5.09 8.51 -4.42
C TYR A 46 6.02 7.47 -5.06
N ARG A 47 7.13 7.90 -5.64
CA ARG A 47 8.15 7.01 -6.20
C ARG A 47 8.84 6.25 -5.07
N GLY A 48 8.73 4.92 -5.11
CA GLY A 48 9.32 4.01 -4.10
C GLY A 48 8.29 3.22 -3.28
N TYR A 49 7.02 3.60 -3.34
CA TYR A 49 5.95 2.77 -2.78
C TYR A 49 5.63 1.58 -3.70
N ARG A 50 5.12 0.50 -3.11
CA ARG A 50 4.64 -0.65 -3.89
C ARG A 50 3.48 -0.21 -4.78
N TYR A 51 3.50 -0.69 -6.02
CA TYR A 51 2.55 -0.33 -7.06
C TYR A 51 1.74 -1.54 -7.50
N PHE A 52 0.42 -1.39 -7.60
CA PHE A 52 -0.51 -2.44 -8.03
C PHE A 52 -1.38 -1.93 -9.19
N ASP A 53 -1.25 -2.55 -10.36
CA ASP A 53 -2.10 -2.29 -11.51
C ASP A 53 -3.29 -3.25 -11.54
N LEU A 54 -4.46 -2.83 -11.07
CA LEU A 54 -5.67 -3.67 -11.04
C LEU A 54 -6.35 -3.79 -12.41
N ARG A 55 -5.85 -3.11 -13.45
CA ARG A 55 -6.24 -3.37 -14.84
C ARG A 55 -5.65 -4.68 -15.33
N ASN A 56 -4.54 -5.12 -14.73
CA ASN A 56 -3.97 -6.43 -14.97
C ASN A 56 -4.78 -7.50 -14.20
N PRO A 57 -5.39 -8.48 -14.89
CA PRO A 57 -6.18 -9.54 -14.24
C PRO A 57 -5.40 -10.32 -13.17
N MET A 58 -4.11 -10.60 -13.41
CA MET A 58 -3.27 -11.36 -12.47
C MET A 58 -3.05 -10.61 -11.16
N THR A 59 -2.77 -9.31 -11.26
CA THR A 59 -2.62 -8.44 -10.08
C THR A 59 -3.94 -8.29 -9.36
N ARG A 60 -5.05 -8.16 -10.10
CA ARG A 60 -6.39 -8.06 -9.52
C ARG A 60 -6.80 -9.30 -8.73
N GLU A 61 -6.51 -10.50 -9.23
CA GLU A 61 -6.85 -11.75 -8.55
C GLU A 61 -6.05 -11.97 -7.26
N SER A 62 -4.84 -11.41 -7.18
CA SER A 62 -3.95 -11.56 -6.02
C SER A 62 -3.99 -10.36 -5.05
N PHE A 63 -4.62 -9.25 -5.45
CA PHE A 63 -4.69 -8.05 -4.62
C PHE A 63 -5.69 -8.22 -3.47
N SER A 64 -5.25 -7.87 -2.25
CA SER A 64 -6.10 -7.89 -1.05
C SER A 64 -5.61 -6.84 -0.07
N ILE A 65 -6.49 -5.93 0.35
CA ILE A 65 -6.16 -4.94 1.38
C ILE A 65 -5.85 -5.63 2.70
N ASP A 66 -6.61 -6.68 3.07
CA ASP A 66 -6.36 -7.45 4.29
C ASP A 66 -4.96 -8.04 4.34
N TYR A 67 -4.51 -8.62 3.23
CA TYR A 67 -3.15 -9.15 3.14
C TYR A 67 -2.10 -8.04 3.30
N ILE A 68 -2.31 -6.88 2.66
CA ILE A 68 -1.39 -5.73 2.76
C ILE A 68 -1.29 -5.23 4.20
N LEU A 69 -2.42 -5.06 4.88
CA LEU A 69 -2.45 -4.62 6.27
C LEU A 69 -1.77 -5.63 7.19
N HIS A 70 -2.06 -6.91 7.02
CA HIS A 70 -1.39 -7.97 7.77
C HIS A 70 0.13 -7.98 7.56
N ALA A 71 0.60 -7.78 6.32
CA ALA A 71 2.02 -7.66 6.02
C ALA A 71 2.65 -6.47 6.75
N TRP A 72 1.99 -5.30 6.74
CA TRP A 72 2.49 -4.12 7.47
C TRP A 72 2.55 -4.32 8.98
N GLU A 73 1.52 -4.91 9.57
CA GLU A 73 1.53 -5.24 11.01
C GLU A 73 2.65 -6.22 11.36
N THR A 74 2.90 -7.19 10.48
CA THR A 74 3.96 -8.17 10.65
C THR A 74 5.33 -7.50 10.55
N ASP A 75 5.55 -6.65 9.54
CA ASP A 75 6.80 -5.89 9.37
C ASP A 75 7.07 -4.98 10.58
N LYS A 76 6.04 -4.29 11.07
CA LYS A 76 6.13 -3.44 12.27
C LYS A 76 6.51 -4.23 13.52
N LYS A 77 5.86 -5.38 13.76
CA LYS A 77 6.20 -6.26 14.90
C LYS A 77 7.65 -6.78 14.82
N HIS A 78 8.13 -7.11 13.62
CA HIS A 78 9.53 -7.50 13.45
C HIS A 78 10.46 -6.33 13.78
N GLN A 79 10.17 -5.11 13.32
CA GLN A 79 10.99 -3.93 13.62
C GLN A 79 11.02 -3.59 15.11
N GLU A 80 9.86 -3.64 15.80
CA GLU A 80 9.77 -3.40 17.25
C GLU A 80 10.47 -4.51 18.06
N GLY A 81 10.41 -5.76 17.60
CA GLY A 81 11.17 -6.88 18.18
C GLY A 81 12.68 -6.79 17.96
N HIS A 82 13.14 -5.92 17.04
CA HIS A 82 14.54 -5.66 16.73
C HIS A 82 15.11 -4.40 17.41
N GLU A 83 14.40 -3.74 18.33
CA GLU A 83 14.98 -2.73 19.25
C GLU A 83 15.99 -3.32 20.27
N GLY A 84 16.53 -4.51 20.02
CA GLY A 84 17.51 -5.18 20.87
C GLY A 84 18.65 -5.88 20.15
N THR A 85 18.85 -5.69 18.83
CA THR A 85 20.05 -6.19 18.14
C THR A 85 20.53 -5.21 17.07
N GLU A 86 21.32 -4.22 17.51
CA GLU A 86 22.36 -3.63 16.65
C GLU A 86 23.28 -4.77 16.19
N GLU A 87 23.08 -5.31 15.00
CA GLU A 87 24.11 -5.97 14.18
C GLU A 87 23.47 -6.64 12.99
N TRP A 88 23.24 -5.91 11.88
CA TRP A 88 23.30 -6.51 10.54
C TRP A 88 23.75 -5.44 9.53
N PHE A 89 25.01 -5.00 9.65
CA PHE A 89 25.77 -4.60 8.48
C PHE A 89 26.42 -5.86 7.90
N ILE A 90 26.16 -6.18 6.64
CA ILE A 90 27.06 -7.03 5.86
C ILE A 90 27.37 -6.30 4.55
N HIS A 91 28.67 -6.20 4.26
CA HIS A 91 29.33 -5.63 3.08
C HIS A 91 28.86 -6.23 1.75
#